data_AF-A0A7L5DSV7-F1
#
_entry.id   AF-A0A7L5DSV7-F1
#
_cell.length_a   1.000
_cell.length_b   1.000
_cell.length_c   1.000
_cell.angle_alpha   90.00
_cell.angle_beta   90.00
_cell.angle_gamma   90.00
#
_symmetry.space_group_name_H-M   'P 1'
#
loop_
_entity.id
_entity.type
_entity.pdbx_description
1 polymer ?
#
loop_
_entity_poly.entity_id
_entity_poly.type
_entity_poly.pdbx_seq_one_letter_code
_entity_poly.pdbx_strand_id
1 'polypeptide(L)'
;MKGLGDEVLDVEEITTQAQKLLEKGKDELLKSIGNATPSNVVTSILQIDSFSKNQLSSAEKLKLPSPTEQIQDDKVGETIFSSFKRTIYKSLCDPESDIYKAWFTNGVNSLLSKKYITGAVVSTLAGLGVGIKMIAASITALILKFGIEVYCAHKKPKGVMEMR
;
A
#
# COMPACT_ATOMS: atom_id res chain seq x y z
N MET A 1 -13.37 -13.56 -9.75
CA MET A 1 -12.28 -12.64 -10.17
C MET A 1 -10.98 -13.38 -9.91
N LYS A 2 -10.09 -13.52 -10.92
CA LYS A 2 -8.72 -14.03 -10.67
C LYS A 2 -7.96 -12.99 -9.85
N GLY A 3 -7.18 -13.45 -8.86
CA GLY A 3 -6.37 -12.60 -8.00
C GLY A 3 -5.29 -11.84 -8.77
N LEU A 4 -4.74 -10.81 -8.15
CA LEU A 4 -3.60 -10.05 -8.64
C LEU A 4 -2.33 -10.81 -8.26
N GLY A 5 -1.82 -11.65 -9.15
CA GLY A 5 -0.71 -12.57 -8.86
C GLY A 5 -1.17 -13.82 -8.09
N ASP A 6 -0.55 -14.95 -8.40
CA ASP A 6 -0.87 -16.28 -7.81
C ASP A 6 0.27 -16.79 -6.93
N GLU A 7 1.18 -15.92 -6.48
CA GLU A 7 2.27 -16.32 -5.60
C GLU A 7 1.75 -16.56 -4.17
N VAL A 8 2.22 -17.63 -3.54
CA VAL A 8 1.98 -17.87 -2.12
C VAL A 8 2.71 -16.80 -1.30
N LEU A 9 1.96 -15.99 -0.57
CA LEU A 9 2.52 -14.98 0.32
C LEU A 9 3.01 -15.62 1.62
N ASP A 10 4.27 -16.06 1.63
CA ASP A 10 4.93 -16.58 2.81
C ASP A 10 5.50 -15.46 3.70
N VAL A 11 5.15 -15.48 4.99
CA VAL A 11 5.50 -14.41 5.94
C VAL A 11 7.02 -14.35 6.18
N GLU A 12 7.71 -15.49 6.17
CA GLU A 12 9.15 -15.56 6.39
C GLU A 12 9.90 -14.94 5.21
N GLU A 13 9.58 -15.38 3.99
CA GLU A 13 10.18 -14.87 2.75
C GLU A 13 9.94 -13.37 2.60
N ILE A 14 8.71 -12.90 2.83
CA ILE A 14 8.36 -11.49 2.71
C ILE A 14 9.10 -10.67 3.77
N THR A 15 9.27 -11.19 4.98
CA THR A 15 10.04 -10.50 6.03
C THR A 15 11.50 -10.36 5.64
N THR A 16 12.14 -11.43 5.17
CA THR A 16 13.54 -11.38 4.72
C THR A 16 13.72 -10.43 3.54
N GLN A 17 12.79 -10.42 2.59
CA GLN A 17 12.83 -9.47 1.47
C GLN A 17 12.62 -8.03 1.96
N ALA A 18 11.66 -7.79 2.85
CA ALA A 18 11.41 -6.48 3.41
C ALA A 18 12.63 -5.92 4.15
N GLN A 19 13.34 -6.75 4.93
CA GLN A 19 14.57 -6.37 5.61
C GLN A 19 15.66 -5.91 4.63
N LYS A 20 15.88 -6.65 3.54
CA LYS A 20 16.82 -6.25 2.47
C LYS A 20 16.43 -4.92 1.82
N LEU A 21 15.13 -4.65 1.72
CA LEU A 21 14.60 -3.44 1.11
C LEU A 21 14.69 -2.20 2.03
N LEU A 22 14.96 -2.35 3.33
CA LEU A 22 15.05 -1.21 4.27
C LEU A 22 16.15 -0.22 3.91
N GLU A 23 17.23 -0.70 3.28
CA GLU A 23 18.34 0.12 2.79
C GLU A 23 17.90 1.11 1.70
N LYS A 24 16.84 0.78 0.94
CA LYS A 24 16.35 1.59 -0.18
C LYS A 24 15.58 2.83 0.25
N GLY A 25 15.68 3.90 -0.53
CA GLY A 25 14.89 5.13 -0.32
C GLY A 25 13.38 4.91 -0.42
N LYS A 26 12.57 5.79 0.17
CA LYS A 26 11.10 5.73 0.06
C LYS A 26 10.64 5.68 -1.39
N ASP A 27 11.20 6.52 -2.25
CA ASP A 27 10.79 6.61 -3.65
C ASP A 27 11.20 5.36 -4.44
N GLU A 28 12.31 4.73 -4.07
CA GLU A 28 12.73 3.44 -4.65
C GLU A 28 11.82 2.28 -4.23
N LEU A 29 11.29 2.32 -3.00
CA LEU A 29 10.27 1.37 -2.55
C LEU A 29 8.95 1.56 -3.31
N LEU A 30 8.54 2.81 -3.56
CA LEU A 30 7.38 3.10 -4.39
C LEU A 30 7.60 2.62 -5.83
N LYS A 31 8.76 2.87 -6.44
CA LYS A 31 9.11 2.31 -7.75
C LYS A 31 9.07 0.79 -7.75
N SER A 32 9.53 0.14 -6.68
CA SER A 32 9.48 -1.33 -6.57
C SER A 32 8.04 -1.85 -6.56
N ILE A 33 7.10 -1.14 -5.92
CA ILE A 33 5.66 -1.45 -5.98
C ILE A 33 5.11 -1.25 -7.39
N GLY A 34 5.44 -0.13 -8.03
CA GLY A 34 5.03 0.16 -9.41
C GLY A 34 5.50 -0.92 -10.39
N ASN A 35 6.78 -1.27 -10.35
CA ASN A 35 7.40 -2.28 -11.21
C ASN A 35 6.86 -3.69 -10.98
N ALA A 36 6.51 -4.02 -9.73
CA ALA A 36 5.92 -5.31 -9.40
C ALA A 36 4.43 -5.40 -9.78
N THR A 37 3.79 -4.29 -10.14
CA THR A 37 2.37 -4.26 -10.50
C THR A 37 2.17 -4.81 -11.91
N PRO A 38 1.29 -5.80 -12.12
CA PRO A 38 1.06 -6.37 -13.45
C PRO A 38 0.57 -5.31 -14.44
N SER A 39 1.07 -5.34 -15.67
CA SER A 39 0.80 -4.30 -16.67
C SER A 39 -0.70 -4.13 -16.96
N ASN A 40 -1.48 -5.21 -16.92
CA ASN A 40 -2.93 -5.16 -17.10
C ASN A 40 -3.65 -4.35 -16.01
N VAL A 41 -3.11 -4.33 -14.80
CA VAL A 41 -3.64 -3.55 -13.66
C VAL A 41 -3.33 -2.08 -13.87
N VAL A 42 -2.09 -1.77 -14.27
CA VAL A 42 -1.69 -0.40 -14.62
C VAL A 42 -2.56 0.13 -15.75
N THR A 43 -2.75 -0.65 -16.82
CA THR A 43 -3.64 -0.29 -17.93
C THR A 43 -5.08 -0.06 -17.47
N SER A 44 -5.60 -0.94 -16.60
CA SER A 44 -6.98 -0.80 -16.09
C SER A 44 -7.15 0.47 -15.26
N ILE A 45 -6.18 0.81 -14.40
CA ILE A 45 -6.19 2.05 -13.61
C ILE A 45 -6.19 3.26 -14.54
N LEU A 46 -5.32 3.28 -15.55
CA LEU A 46 -5.24 4.37 -16.53
C LEU A 46 -6.53 4.51 -17.35
N GLN A 47 -7.16 3.39 -17.72
CA GLN A 47 -8.45 3.40 -18.41
C GLN A 47 -9.57 3.96 -17.53
N ILE A 48 -9.65 3.55 -16.27
CA ILE A 48 -10.63 4.06 -15.30
C ILE A 48 -10.42 5.55 -15.04
N ASP A 49 -9.16 5.98 -14.87
CA ASP A 49 -8.83 7.39 -14.67
C ASP A 49 -9.20 8.23 -15.90
N SER A 50 -8.86 7.76 -17.11
CA SER A 50 -9.25 8.42 -18.36
C SER A 50 -10.77 8.51 -18.51
N PHE A 51 -11.48 7.41 -18.26
CA PHE A 51 -12.93 7.38 -18.27
C PHE A 51 -13.52 8.39 -17.27
N SER A 52 -13.02 8.40 -16.04
CA SER A 52 -13.48 9.31 -14.98
C SER A 52 -13.25 10.77 -15.34
N LYS A 53 -12.07 11.10 -15.87
CA LYS A 53 -11.75 12.45 -16.37
C LYS A 53 -12.68 12.85 -17.51
N ASN A 54 -13.05 11.92 -18.39
CA ASN A 54 -13.95 12.21 -19.50
C ASN A 54 -15.39 12.55 -19.07
N GLN A 55 -15.83 12.09 -17.89
CA GLN A 55 -17.12 12.47 -17.30
C GLN A 55 -17.15 13.89 -16.72
N LEU A 56 -16.00 14.55 -16.58
CA LEU A 56 -15.91 15.91 -16.05
C LEU A 56 -16.23 16.96 -17.12
N SER A 57 -16.87 18.06 -16.70
CA SER A 57 -17.04 19.24 -17.54
C SER A 57 -15.69 19.88 -17.91
N SER A 58 -15.66 20.68 -18.97
CA SER A 58 -14.44 21.38 -19.39
C SER A 58 -13.87 22.28 -18.27
N ALA A 59 -14.72 22.91 -17.47
CA ALA A 59 -14.32 23.74 -16.34
C ALA A 59 -13.69 22.92 -15.18
N GLU A 60 -14.14 21.68 -14.98
CA GLU A 60 -13.57 20.78 -13.97
C GLU A 60 -12.27 20.16 -14.44
N LYS A 61 -12.15 19.80 -15.72
CA LYS A 61 -10.91 19.30 -16.33
C LYS A 61 -9.76 20.31 -16.19
N LEU A 62 -10.06 21.60 -16.30
CA LEU A 62 -9.09 22.71 -16.11
C LEU A 62 -8.54 22.82 -14.68
N LYS A 63 -9.23 22.22 -13.69
CA LYS A 63 -8.77 22.18 -12.29
C LYS A 63 -7.92 20.94 -11.98
N LEU A 64 -7.81 20.00 -12.92
CA LEU A 64 -6.98 18.82 -12.74
C LEU A 64 -5.49 19.18 -12.88
N PRO A 65 -4.59 18.48 -12.17
CA PRO A 65 -3.17 18.58 -12.41
C PRO A 65 -2.82 18.18 -13.86
N SER A 66 -1.75 18.76 -14.41
CA SER A 66 -1.39 18.61 -15.82
C SER A 66 -0.98 17.16 -16.18
N PRO A 67 -1.15 16.73 -17.46
CA PRO A 67 -0.94 15.33 -17.86
C PRO A 67 0.50 14.81 -17.76
N THR A 68 1.50 15.69 -17.66
CA THR A 68 2.92 15.37 -17.83
C THR A 68 3.55 14.56 -16.67
N GLU A 69 2.76 14.11 -15.68
CA GLU A 69 3.25 13.36 -14.52
C GLU A 69 2.73 11.91 -14.42
N GLN A 70 1.99 11.39 -15.40
CA GLN A 70 1.11 10.21 -15.17
C GLN A 70 1.72 8.83 -15.44
N ILE A 71 2.95 8.72 -15.96
CA ILE A 71 3.60 7.42 -16.19
C ILE A 71 5.04 7.47 -15.69
N GLN A 72 5.18 7.55 -14.37
CA GLN A 72 6.43 7.22 -13.71
C GLN A 72 6.11 6.10 -12.71
N ASP A 73 6.97 5.08 -12.65
CA ASP A 73 6.72 3.87 -11.85
C ASP A 73 6.56 4.19 -10.35
N ASP A 74 7.11 5.31 -9.89
CA ASP A 74 6.88 5.84 -8.55
C ASP A 74 5.46 6.35 -8.33
N LYS A 75 4.85 7.04 -9.30
CA LYS A 75 3.45 7.50 -9.26
C LYS A 75 2.49 6.32 -9.29
N VAL A 76 2.76 5.32 -10.13
CA VAL A 76 1.99 4.06 -10.12
C VAL A 76 2.12 3.38 -8.76
N GLY A 77 3.34 3.27 -8.24
CA GLY A 77 3.60 2.74 -6.91
C GLY A 77 2.87 3.50 -5.79
N GLU A 78 2.83 4.83 -5.86
CA GLU A 78 2.08 5.68 -4.94
C GLU A 78 0.58 5.45 -5.04
N THR A 79 0.02 5.36 -6.25
CA THR A 79 -1.40 5.06 -6.47
C THR A 79 -1.75 3.68 -5.90
N ILE A 80 -0.97 2.65 -6.21
CA ILE A 80 -1.17 1.30 -5.71
C ILE A 80 -1.07 1.26 -4.18
N PHE A 81 -0.01 1.83 -3.60
CA PHE A 81 0.14 1.92 -2.15
C PHE A 81 -1.02 2.69 -1.48
N SER A 82 -1.48 3.78 -2.09
CA SER A 82 -2.59 4.58 -1.57
C SER A 82 -3.91 3.80 -1.55
N SER A 83 -4.09 2.85 -2.47
CA SER A 83 -5.26 1.98 -2.57
C SER A 83 -5.34 1.02 -1.38
N PHE A 84 -4.19 0.56 -0.88
CA PHE A 84 -4.11 -0.30 0.30
C PHE A 84 -4.06 0.46 1.63
N LYS A 85 -3.70 1.75 1.60
CA LYS A 85 -3.52 2.60 2.78
C LYS A 85 -4.66 2.45 3.80
N ARG A 86 -5.91 2.49 3.36
CA ARG A 86 -7.07 2.41 4.27
C ARG A 86 -7.19 1.05 4.95
N THR A 87 -6.97 -0.03 4.22
CA THR A 87 -7.09 -1.40 4.76
C THR A 87 -5.91 -1.73 5.67
N ILE A 88 -4.70 -1.34 5.28
CA ILE A 88 -3.50 -1.46 6.11
C ILE A 88 -3.66 -0.63 7.39
N TYR A 89 -4.18 0.60 7.28
CA TYR A 89 -4.46 1.43 8.45
C TYR A 89 -5.46 0.78 9.40
N LYS A 90 -6.59 0.26 8.88
CA LYS A 90 -7.55 -0.46 9.71
C LYS A 90 -6.93 -1.67 10.41
N SER A 91 -6.03 -2.37 9.73
CA SER A 91 -5.34 -3.52 10.30
C SER A 91 -4.35 -3.13 11.41
N LEU A 92 -3.50 -2.13 11.16
CA LEU A 92 -2.38 -1.79 12.06
C LEU A 92 -2.71 -0.74 13.13
N CYS A 93 -3.68 0.14 12.87
CA CYS A 93 -3.88 1.37 13.63
C CYS A 93 -5.27 1.49 14.27
N ASP A 94 -6.23 0.63 13.92
CA ASP A 94 -7.57 0.63 14.52
C ASP A 94 -7.55 -0.09 15.88
N PRO A 95 -7.95 0.55 16.99
CA PRO A 95 -8.02 -0.09 18.30
C PRO A 95 -8.82 -1.38 18.33
N GLU A 96 -9.78 -1.55 17.43
CA GLU A 96 -10.60 -2.76 17.36
C GLU A 96 -9.92 -3.94 16.63
N SER A 97 -8.86 -3.68 15.87
CA SER A 97 -8.14 -4.72 15.14
C SER A 97 -7.39 -5.65 16.10
N ASP A 98 -7.47 -6.96 15.85
CA ASP A 98 -6.71 -7.98 16.58
C ASP A 98 -5.20 -7.74 16.49
N ILE A 99 -4.74 -7.23 15.35
CA ILE A 99 -3.32 -6.91 15.12
C ILE A 99 -2.92 -5.68 15.94
N TYR A 100 -3.79 -4.67 16.02
CA TYR A 100 -3.56 -3.51 16.89
C TYR A 100 -3.47 -3.93 18.35
N LYS A 101 -4.46 -4.69 18.83
CA LYS A 101 -4.53 -5.23 20.19
C LYS A 101 -3.28 -6.05 20.49
N ALA A 102 -2.87 -6.94 19.58
CA ALA A 102 -1.69 -7.76 19.74
C ALA A 102 -0.40 -6.95 19.96
N TRP A 103 -0.23 -5.80 19.30
CA TRP A 103 0.99 -5.01 19.51
C TRP A 103 0.92 -4.06 20.68
N PHE A 104 -0.26 -3.51 20.96
CA PHE A 104 -0.49 -2.67 22.13
C PHE A 104 -0.25 -3.47 23.43
N THR A 105 -0.65 -4.75 23.46
CA THR A 105 -0.44 -5.62 24.63
C THR A 105 0.98 -6.17 24.74
N ASN A 106 1.66 -6.46 23.62
CA ASN A 106 2.97 -7.12 23.63
C ASN A 106 4.17 -6.16 23.50
N GLY A 107 3.94 -4.87 23.25
CA GLY A 107 4.97 -3.85 23.10
C GLY A 107 5.70 -3.86 21.74
N VAL A 108 6.32 -2.72 21.40
CA VAL A 108 6.94 -2.45 20.09
C VAL A 108 8.06 -3.44 19.73
N ASN A 109 8.84 -3.89 20.72
CA ASN A 109 9.93 -4.86 20.51
C ASN A 109 9.42 -6.26 20.14
N SER A 110 8.26 -6.67 20.68
CA SER A 110 7.61 -7.94 20.32
C SER A 110 7.07 -7.90 18.90
N LEU A 111 6.74 -6.71 18.40
CA LEU A 111 6.16 -6.54 17.08
C LEU A 111 7.16 -6.67 15.92
N LEU A 112 8.36 -6.12 16.09
CA LEU A 112 9.45 -6.33 15.13
C LEU A 112 9.97 -7.77 15.15
N SER A 113 10.02 -8.40 16.33
CA SER A 113 10.53 -9.77 16.49
C SER A 113 9.55 -10.86 16.06
N LYS A 114 8.24 -10.64 16.21
CA LYS A 114 7.19 -11.61 15.83
C LYS A 114 6.60 -11.41 14.43
N LYS A 115 7.18 -10.53 13.61
CA LYS A 115 6.78 -10.31 12.21
C LYS A 115 5.30 -9.92 12.06
N TYR A 116 4.70 -9.31 13.09
CA TYR A 116 3.29 -8.93 13.07
C TYR A 116 2.97 -7.93 11.94
N ILE A 117 3.91 -7.04 11.59
CA ILE A 117 3.73 -6.12 10.46
C ILE A 117 3.61 -6.89 9.16
N THR A 118 4.53 -7.82 8.92
CA THR A 118 4.51 -8.65 7.71
C THR A 118 3.23 -9.47 7.67
N GLY A 119 2.83 -10.11 8.77
CA GLY A 119 1.58 -10.86 8.87
C GLY A 119 0.34 -10.00 8.58
N ALA A 120 0.32 -8.75 9.07
CA ALA A 120 -0.75 -7.79 8.79
C ALA A 120 -0.85 -7.41 7.32
N VAL A 121 0.30 -7.17 6.68
CA VAL A 121 0.37 -6.84 5.26
C VAL A 121 -0.04 -8.05 4.42
N VAL A 122 0.47 -9.24 4.72
CA VAL A 122 0.14 -10.49 4.03
C VAL A 122 -1.34 -10.81 4.13
N SER A 123 -1.92 -10.79 5.33
CA SER A 123 -3.35 -11.06 5.52
C SER A 123 -4.23 -10.03 4.80
N THR A 124 -3.83 -8.75 4.82
CA THR A 124 -4.53 -7.68 4.09
C THR A 124 -4.49 -7.93 2.59
N LEU A 125 -3.32 -8.23 2.02
CA LEU A 125 -3.16 -8.46 0.59
C LEU A 125 -3.87 -9.75 0.14
N ALA A 126 -3.73 -10.83 0.91
CA ALA A 126 -4.42 -12.09 0.66
C ALA A 126 -5.95 -11.92 0.70
N GLY A 127 -6.48 -11.18 1.67
CA GLY A 127 -7.92 -10.85 1.75
C GLY A 127 -8.42 -10.00 0.57
N LEU A 128 -7.53 -9.26 -0.09
CA LEU A 128 -7.82 -8.51 -1.31
C LEU A 128 -7.53 -9.32 -2.59
N GLY A 129 -7.11 -10.58 -2.47
CA GLY A 129 -6.75 -11.44 -3.58
C GLY A 129 -5.47 -11.00 -4.29
N VAL A 130 -4.56 -10.31 -3.62
CA VAL A 130 -3.25 -9.89 -4.16
C VAL A 130 -2.18 -10.86 -3.66
N GLY A 131 -1.56 -11.61 -4.57
CA GLY A 131 -0.50 -12.58 -4.32
C GLY A 131 0.79 -12.21 -5.04
N ILE A 132 1.34 -11.01 -4.79
CA ILE A 132 2.62 -10.56 -5.36
C ILE A 132 3.60 -10.27 -4.22
N LYS A 133 4.63 -11.10 -4.07
CA LYS A 133 5.58 -11.01 -2.94
C LYS A 133 6.31 -9.68 -2.90
N MET A 134 6.74 -9.16 -4.05
CA MET A 134 7.50 -7.91 -4.10
C MET A 134 6.67 -6.71 -3.63
N ILE A 135 5.37 -6.65 -3.95
CA ILE A 135 4.46 -5.63 -3.42
C ILE A 135 4.34 -5.75 -1.90
N ALA A 136 4.11 -6.97 -1.39
CA ALA A 136 4.01 -7.21 0.05
C ALA A 136 5.30 -6.83 0.80
N ALA A 137 6.46 -7.18 0.25
CA ALA A 137 7.76 -6.87 0.82
C ALA A 137 8.06 -5.37 0.82
N SER A 138 7.80 -4.66 -0.29
CA SER A 138 8.00 -3.21 -0.37
C SER A 138 7.05 -2.41 0.53
N ILE A 139 5.78 -2.84 0.67
CA ILE A 139 4.83 -2.24 1.61
C ILE A 139 5.30 -2.46 3.05
N THR A 140 5.71 -3.67 3.39
CA THR A 140 6.23 -4.00 4.72
C THR A 140 7.47 -3.16 5.05
N ALA A 141 8.41 -3.04 4.11
CA ALA A 141 9.59 -2.20 4.25
C ALA A 141 9.25 -0.71 4.43
N LEU A 142 8.25 -0.18 3.70
CA LEU A 142 7.79 1.20 3.87
C LEU A 142 7.26 1.44 5.29
N ILE A 143 6.40 0.54 5.80
CA ILE A 143 5.81 0.68 7.14
C ILE A 143 6.90 0.59 8.22
N LEU A 144 7.81 -0.37 8.10
CA LEU A 144 8.96 -0.51 9.00
C LEU A 144 9.86 0.74 8.99
N LYS A 145 10.13 1.30 7.80
CA LYS A 145 11.00 2.47 7.64
C LYS A 145 10.41 3.74 8.26
N PHE A 146 9.10 3.95 8.14
CA PHE A 146 8.44 5.07 8.83
C PHE A 146 8.29 4.81 10.32
N GLY A 147 8.14 3.54 10.72
CA GLY A 147 7.65 3.16 12.04
C GLY A 147 6.12 3.23 12.09
N ILE A 148 5.50 2.32 12.84
CA ILE A 148 4.04 2.21 12.91
C ILE A 148 3.40 3.47 13.49
N GLU A 149 3.99 4.09 14.51
CA GLU A 149 3.44 5.29 15.14
C GLU A 149 3.36 6.45 14.14
N VAL A 150 4.44 6.67 13.38
CA VAL A 150 4.49 7.69 12.33
C VAL A 150 3.52 7.34 11.20
N TYR A 151 3.43 6.06 10.82
CA TYR A 151 2.48 5.59 9.82
C TYR A 151 1.03 5.86 10.25
N CYS A 152 0.65 5.49 11.47
CA CYS A 152 -0.70 5.69 12.00
C CYS A 152 -1.03 7.19 12.18
N ALA A 153 -0.06 8.02 12.52
CA ALA A 153 -0.26 9.47 12.59
C ALA A 153 -0.45 10.10 11.21
N HIS A 154 0.42 9.77 10.24
CA HIS A 154 0.47 10.46 8.93
C HIS A 154 -0.47 9.86 7.87
N LYS A 155 -0.90 8.61 8.03
CA LYS A 155 -1.69 7.88 7.00
C LYS A 155 -3.14 7.63 7.41
N LYS A 156 -3.62 8.26 8.50
CA LYS A 156 -5.03 8.26 8.88
C LYS A 156 -5.91 8.64 7.68
N PRO A 157 -6.84 7.76 7.26
CA PRO A 157 -7.76 8.08 6.17
C PRO A 157 -8.65 9.26 6.56
N LYS A 158 -8.75 10.28 5.71
CA LYS A 158 -9.74 11.36 5.88
C LYS A 158 -11.14 10.79 5.72
N GLY A 159 -12.06 11.23 6.56
CA GLY A 159 -13.48 10.87 6.46
C GLY A 159 -14.07 11.39 5.14
N VAL A 160 -15.10 10.71 4.61
CA VAL A 160 -15.80 11.17 3.39
C VAL A 160 -16.39 12.58 3.58
N MET A 161 -16.77 12.94 4.82
CA MET A 161 -17.20 14.30 5.16
C MET A 161 -16.07 15.33 5.21
N GLU A 162 -14.82 14.91 5.44
CA GLU A 162 -13.64 15.79 5.51
C GLU A 162 -12.99 16.01 4.13
N MET A 163 -13.53 15.39 3.08
CA MET A 163 -13.08 15.51 1.68
C MET A 163 -13.98 16.42 0.83
N ARG A 164 -15.05 16.97 1.43
CA ARG A 164 -15.88 18.04 0.84
C ARG A 164 -15.37 19.40 1.29
#